data_AF-A0A554KZF2-F1
#
_entry.id   AF-A0A554KZF2-F1
#
_cell.length_a   1.000
_cell.length_b   1.000
_cell.length_c   1.000
_cell.angle_alpha   90.00
_cell.angle_beta   90.00
_cell.angle_gamma   90.00
#
_symmetry.space_group_name_H-M   'P 1'
#
loop_
_entity.id
_entity.type
_entity.pdbx_description
1 polymer ?
#
loop_
_entity_poly.entity_id
_entity_poly.type
_entity_poly.pdbx_seq_one_letter_code
_entity_poly.pdbx_strand_id
1 'polypeptide(L)' 'MRYNIIEEMKCPICGQEMKVERKDVSSDSRNGKKYDRTVFHCEKCDTWGNIEVPKDAS' A
#
# COMPACT_ATOMS: atom_id res chain seq x y z
N MET A 1 -13.02 -14.60 -4.35
CA MET A 1 -12.83 -13.29 -5.00
C MET A 1 -11.34 -13.10 -5.23
N ARG A 2 -10.89 -12.93 -6.47
CA ARG A 2 -9.50 -12.54 -6.73
C ARG A 2 -9.42 -11.04 -6.48
N TYR A 3 -8.87 -10.64 -5.35
CA TYR A 3 -8.54 -9.23 -5.13
C TYR A 3 -7.44 -8.90 -6.15
N ASN A 4 -7.78 -8.07 -7.14
CA ASN A 4 -6.77 -7.43 -7.96
C ASN A 4 -5.89 -6.64 -7.00
N ILE A 5 -4.69 -7.16 -6.76
CA ILE A 5 -3.64 -6.40 -6.09
C ILE A 5 -3.46 -5.17 -6.96
N ILE A 6 -3.67 -3.99 -6.39
CA ILE A 6 -3.38 -2.72 -7.05
C ILE A 6 -1.85 -2.66 -7.15
N GLU A 7 -1.31 -3.19 -8.24
CA GLU A 7 0.14 -3.18 -8.50
C GLU A 7 0.61 -1.81 -8.95
N GLU A 8 -0.31 -0.92 -9.32
CA GLU A 8 -0.02 0.39 -9.91
C GLU A 8 -0.75 1.51 -9.14
N MET A 9 0.02 2.30 -8.40
CA MET A 9 -0.43 3.54 -7.77
C MET A 9 0.12 4.74 -8.55
N LYS A 10 -0.71 5.72 -8.90
CA LYS A 10 -0.24 6.97 -9.52
C LYS A 10 -0.03 8.04 -8.46
N CYS A 11 1.05 8.81 -8.59
CA CYS A 11 1.35 9.94 -7.73
C CYS A 11 0.27 11.02 -7.91
N PRO A 12 -0.39 11.47 -6.84
CA PRO A 12 -1.43 12.49 -6.93
C PRO A 12 -0.89 13.88 -7.32
N ILE A 13 0.44 14.09 -7.24
CA ILE A 13 1.08 15.38 -7.57
C ILE A 13 1.44 15.46 -9.05
N CYS A 14 2.16 14.47 -9.57
CA CYS A 14 2.70 14.51 -10.94
C CYS A 14 2.09 13.50 -11.91
N GLY A 15 1.19 12.63 -11.42
CA GLY A 15 0.50 11.62 -12.24
C GLY A 15 1.36 10.44 -12.69
N GLN A 16 2.66 10.42 -12.38
CA GLN A 16 3.54 9.30 -12.69
C GLN A 16 3.25 8.09 -11.81
N GLU A 17 3.58 6.89 -12.32
CA GLU A 17 3.53 5.67 -11.54
C GLU A 17 4.51 5.74 -10.37
N MET A 18 4.04 5.30 -9.20
CA MET A 18 4.82 5.20 -7.99
C MET A 18 5.41 3.80 -7.89
N LYS A 19 6.66 3.72 -7.45
CA LYS A 19 7.39 2.48 -7.29
C LYS A 19 7.05 1.83 -5.96
N VAL A 20 6.92 0.51 -5.92
CA VAL A 20 6.79 -0.24 -4.66
C VAL A 20 8.15 -0.25 -3.97
N GLU A 21 8.22 0.37 -2.79
CA GLU A 21 9.42 0.37 -1.95
C GLU A 21 9.39 -0.75 -0.92
N ARG A 22 8.22 -1.10 -0.39
CA ARG A 22 8.09 -2.13 0.64
C ARG A 22 6.74 -2.83 0.60
N LYS A 23 6.75 -4.14 0.87
CA LYS A 23 5.56 -4.92 1.23
C LYS A 23 5.77 -5.51 2.61
N ASP A 24 4.87 -5.22 3.55
CA ASP A 24 4.97 -5.66 4.94
C ASP A 24 3.60 -5.92 5.57
N VAL A 25 3.58 -6.51 6.77
CA VAL A 25 2.34 -6.72 7.53
C VAL A 25 2.22 -5.61 8.56
N SER A 26 1.20 -4.77 8.39
CA SER A 26 0.80 -3.76 9.39
C SER A 26 -0.10 -4.43 10.43
N SER A 27 0.08 -4.10 11.70
CA SER A 27 -0.72 -4.65 12.81
C SER A 27 -1.29 -3.50 13.61
N ASP A 28 -2.62 -3.41 13.70
CA ASP A 28 -3.31 -2.45 14.58
C ASP A 28 -3.45 -3.08 15.97
N SER A 29 -2.68 -2.55 16.93
CA SER A 29 -2.65 -3.06 18.31
C SER A 29 -3.96 -2.83 19.07
N ARG A 30 -4.83 -1.92 18.60
CA ARG A 30 -6.09 -1.59 19.29
C ARG A 30 -7.20 -2.61 19.04
N ASN A 31 -7.19 -3.27 17.89
CA ASN A 31 -8.23 -4.22 17.48
C ASN A 31 -7.66 -5.58 17.06
N GLY A 32 -6.34 -5.77 17.12
CA GLY A 32 -5.67 -7.02 16.75
C GLY A 32 -5.70 -7.34 15.26
N LYS A 33 -6.18 -6.42 14.41
CA LYS A 33 -6.28 -6.64 12.97
C LYS A 33 -4.92 -6.51 12.31
N LYS A 34 -4.69 -7.38 11.33
CA LYS A 34 -3.49 -7.38 10.49
C LYS A 34 -3.87 -6.98 9.08
N TYR A 35 -2.97 -6.29 8.41
CA TYR A 35 -3.16 -5.80 7.05
C TYR A 35 -1.91 -6.13 6.25
N ASP A 36 -2.09 -6.60 5.01
CA ASP A 36 -1.01 -6.58 4.03
C ASP A 36 -0.86 -5.14 3.55
N ARG A 37 0.27 -4.52 3.86
CA ARG A 37 0.60 -3.16 3.48
C ARG A 37 1.59 -3.15 2.34
N THR A 38 1.30 -2.37 1.31
CA THR A 38 2.25 -2.00 0.26
C THR A 38 2.55 -0.51 0.36
N VAL A 39 3.83 -0.16 0.40
CA VAL A 39 4.32 1.23 0.46
C VAL A 39 4.88 1.60 -0.91
N PHE A 40 4.47 2.76 -1.40
CA PHE A 40 4.83 3.32 -2.69
C PHE A 40 5.59 4.63 -2.51
N HIS A 41 6.57 4.88 -3.37
CA HIS A 41 7.33 6.11 -3.43
C HIS A 41 7.36 6.67 -4.85
N CYS A 42 7.16 7.98 -4.97
CA CYS A 42 7.36 8.71 -6.20
C CYS A 42 8.75 9.35 -6.18
N GLU A 43 9.69 8.78 -6.94
CA GLU A 43 11.08 9.27 -7.00
C GLU A 43 11.19 10.72 -7.54
N LYS A 44 10.20 11.19 -8.32
CA LYS A 44 10.20 12.54 -8.91
C LYS A 44 9.78 13.64 -7.92
N CYS A 45 8.75 13.37 -7.12
CA CYS A 45 8.12 14.37 -6.24
C CYS A 45 8.32 14.06 -4.76
N ASP A 46 9.11 13.03 -4.45
CA ASP A 46 9.35 12.50 -3.11
C ASP A 46 8.07 12.23 -2.30
N THR A 47 6.98 11.90 -3.02
CA THR A 47 5.67 11.64 -2.41
C THR A 47 5.59 10.18 -1.99
N TRP A 48 5.00 9.93 -0.82
CA TRP A 48 4.81 8.60 -0.27
C TRP A 48 3.33 8.24 -0.24
N GLY A 49 3.02 6.97 -0.49
CA GLY A 49 1.67 6.43 -0.44
C GLY A 49 1.69 5.01 0.11
N ASN A 50 0.58 4.55 0.68
CA ASN A 50 0.44 3.18 1.10
C ASN A 50 -0.98 2.66 0.88
N ILE A 51 -1.08 1.37 0.59
CA ILE A 51 -2.34 0.63 0.51
C ILE A 51 -2.29 -0.45 1.59
N GLU A 52 -3.32 -0.52 2.42
CA GLU A 52 -3.48 -1.55 3.43
C GLU A 52 -4.72 -2.39 3.10
N VAL A 53 -4.50 -3.68 2.86
CA VAL A 53 -5.58 -4.66 2.62
C VAL A 53 -5.74 -5.48 3.89
N PRO A 54 -6.92 -5.50 4.54
CA PRO A 54 -7.14 -6.35 5.70
C PRO A 54 -6.80 -7.81 5.38
N LYS A 55 -6.00 -8.45 6.24
CA LYS A 55 -5.99 -9.91 6.28
C LYS A 55 -7.31 -10.31 6.90
N ASP A 56 -8.28 -10.70 6.06
CA ASP A 56 -9.52 -11.28 6.56
C ASP A 56 -9.16 -12.32 7.62
N ALA A 57 -9.80 -12.20 8.79
CA ALA A 57 -9.73 -13.21 9.83
C ALA A 57 -10.35 -14.47 9.23
N SER A 58 -9.50 -15.35 8.72
CA SER A 58 -9.88 -16.65 8.17
C SER A 58 -10.51 -17.50 9.27
#